data_AF-A0A3N7ZWD4-F1
#
_entry.id   AF-A0A3N7ZWD4-F1
#
_cell.length_a   1.000
_cell.length_b   1.000
_cell.length_c   1.000
_cell.angle_alpha   90.00
_cell.angle_beta   90.00
_cell.angle_gamma   90.00
#
_symmetry.space_group_name_H-M   'P 1'
#
loop_
_entity.id
_entity.type
_entity.pdbx_description
1 polymer ?
#
loop_
_entity_poly.entity_id
_entity_poly.type
_entity_poly.pdbx_seq_one_letter_code
_entity_poly.pdbx_strand_id
1 'polypeptide(L)' 'MREIAYLILGTPPPLMVSIVFLIAYLAIGIPAHMIRGALARDIFGTMAGVFAALFYLTLVLGFQTDIQDLSR' A
#
# COMPACT_ATOMS: atom_id res chain seq x y z
N MET A 1 -2.32 15.86 8.89
CA MET A 1 -1.72 14.72 9.61
C MET A 1 -2.73 13.91 10.41
N ARG A 2 -3.61 14.54 11.23
CA ARG A 2 -4.64 13.82 12.02
C ARG A 2 -5.64 12.98 11.20
N GLU A 3 -6.12 13.49 10.08
CA GLU A 3 -7.04 12.81 9.15
C GLU A 3 -6.45 11.48 8.64
N ILE A 4 -5.17 11.48 8.28
CA ILE A 4 -4.44 10.33 7.76
C ILE A 4 -4.30 9.25 8.85
N ALA A 5 -4.04 9.66 10.09
CA ALA A 5 -3.95 8.75 11.23
C ALA A 5 -5.30 8.09 11.55
N TYR A 6 -6.42 8.83 11.42
CA TYR A 6 -7.77 8.28 11.59
C TYR A 6 -8.10 7.23 10.53
N LEU A 7 -7.74 7.50 9.28
CA LEU A 7 -7.82 6.52 8.20
C LEU A 7 -6.99 5.27 8.54
N ILE A 8 -5.74 5.42 8.97
CA ILE A 8 -4.88 4.26 9.26
C ILE A 8 -5.38 3.42 10.44
N LEU A 9 -5.87 4.04 11.52
CA LEU A 9 -6.34 3.31 12.69
C LEU A 9 -7.77 2.76 12.56
N GLY A 10 -8.66 3.45 11.84
CA GLY A 10 -10.07 3.07 11.72
C GLY A 10 -10.38 2.12 10.56
N THR A 11 -9.48 2.01 9.59
CA THR A 11 -9.71 1.20 8.39
C THR A 11 -9.21 -0.23 8.61
N PRO A 12 -10.02 -1.27 8.30
CA PRO A 12 -9.56 -2.65 8.44
C PRO A 12 -8.29 -2.89 7.61
N PRO A 13 -7.29 -3.62 8.14
CA PRO A 13 -5.97 -3.76 7.50
C PRO A 13 -6.03 -4.20 6.02
N PRO A 14 -6.88 -5.16 5.61
CA PRO A 14 -6.98 -5.56 4.20
C PRO A 14 -7.43 -4.42 3.26
N LEU A 15 -8.28 -3.53 3.75
CA LEU A 15 -8.77 -2.40 2.96
C LEU A 15 -7.66 -1.37 2.78
N MET A 16 -6.88 -1.08 3.82
CA MET A 16 -5.74 -0.17 3.70
C MET A 16 -4.68 -0.71 2.75
N VAL A 17 -4.38 -2.01 2.82
CA VAL A 17 -3.48 -2.68 1.87
C VAL A 17 -3.97 -2.54 0.43
N SER A 18 -5.27 -2.71 0.20
CA SER A 18 -5.89 -2.58 -1.12
C SER A 18 -5.79 -1.15 -1.65
N ILE A 19 -5.97 -0.15 -0.79
CA ILE A 19 -5.80 1.27 -1.13
C ILE A 19 -4.35 1.58 -1.50
N VAL A 20 -3.39 1.15 -0.69
CA VAL A 20 -1.95 1.35 -0.96
C VAL A 20 -1.54 0.69 -2.27
N PHE A 21 -1.98 -0.56 -2.49
CA PHE A 21 -1.76 -1.27 -3.74
C PHE A 21 -2.32 -0.49 -4.93
N LEU A 22 -3.58 -0.05 -4.84
CA LEU A 22 -4.26 0.66 -5.92
C LEU A 22 -3.55 1.97 -6.27
N ILE A 23 -3.15 2.75 -5.27
CA ILE A 23 -2.44 4.01 -5.47
C ILE A 23 -1.12 3.76 -6.20
N ALA A 24 -0.31 2.81 -5.73
CA ALA A 24 0.97 2.49 -6.35
C ALA A 24 0.82 1.88 -7.76
N TYR A 25 -0.17 1.02 -7.95
CA TYR A 25 -0.50 0.46 -9.27
C TYR A 25 -0.87 1.56 -10.25
N LEU A 26 -1.69 2.53 -9.87
CA LEU A 26 -2.07 3.62 -10.78
C LEU A 26 -0.91 4.57 -11.03
N ALA A 27 -0.15 4.93 -9.99
CA ALA A 27 0.97 5.86 -10.07
C ALA A 27 2.10 5.36 -10.97
N ILE A 28 2.36 4.05 -11.00
CA ILE A 28 3.42 3.45 -11.83
C ILE A 28 2.87 2.79 -13.09
N GLY A 29 1.74 2.11 -12.98
CA GLY A 29 1.10 1.38 -14.08
C GLY A 29 0.59 2.30 -15.17
N ILE A 30 -0.06 3.44 -14.86
CA ILE A 30 -0.56 4.35 -15.91
C ILE A 30 0.59 4.97 -16.72
N PRO A 31 1.67 5.51 -16.12
CA PRO A 31 2.81 5.96 -16.89
C PRO A 31 3.45 4.83 -17.71
N ALA A 32 3.63 3.64 -17.13
CA ALA A 32 4.16 2.48 -17.84
C ALA A 32 3.27 2.08 -19.04
N HIS A 33 1.95 2.21 -18.90
CA HIS A 33 0.98 1.98 -19.96
C HIS A 33 1.22 2.91 -21.15
N MET A 34 1.36 4.21 -20.87
CA MET A 34 1.53 5.23 -21.90
C MET A 34 2.84 5.07 -22.68
N ILE A 35 3.91 4.61 -22.02
CA ILE A 35 5.25 4.49 -22.64
C ILE A 35 5.42 3.16 -23.37
N ARG A 36 4.88 2.06 -22.81
CA ARG A 36 5.23 0.68 -23.21
C ARG A 36 4.04 -0.23 -23.49
N GLY A 37 2.81 0.29 -23.42
CA GLY A 37 1.58 -0.45 -23.72
C GLY A 37 0.99 -1.22 -22.54
N ALA A 38 -0.08 -1.97 -22.80
CA ALA A 38 -0.90 -2.61 -21.75
C ALA A 38 -0.12 -3.60 -20.87
N LEU A 39 0.75 -4.42 -21.44
CA LEU A 39 1.53 -5.39 -20.65
C LEU A 39 2.46 -4.73 -19.64
N ALA A 40 3.02 -3.57 -19.97
CA ALA A 40 3.89 -2.84 -19.05
C ALA A 40 3.12 -2.29 -17.85
N ARG A 41 1.88 -1.82 -18.06
CA ARG A 41 0.98 -1.43 -16.97
C ARG A 41 0.80 -2.56 -15.97
N ASP A 42 0.49 -3.74 -16.48
CA ASP A 42 0.14 -4.88 -15.64
C ASP A 42 1.38 -5.41 -14.91
N ILE A 43 2.54 -5.48 -15.55
CA ILE A 43 3.77 -5.93 -14.91
C ILE A 43 4.29 -4.90 -13.90
N PHE A 44 4.57 -3.67 -14.33
CA PHE A 44 5.19 -2.66 -13.46
C PHE A 44 4.24 -2.13 -12.41
N GLY A 45 2.96 -1.93 -12.76
CA GLY A 45 1.93 -1.51 -11.81
C GLY A 45 1.70 -2.55 -10.73
N THR A 46 1.60 -3.84 -11.09
CA THR A 46 1.42 -4.90 -10.08
C THR A 46 2.64 -5.04 -9.18
N MET A 47 3.86 -5.02 -9.74
CA MET A 47 5.08 -5.08 -8.92
C MET A 47 5.17 -3.89 -7.94
N ALA A 48 4.85 -2.68 -8.40
CA ALA A 48 4.82 -1.50 -7.53
C ALA A 48 3.76 -1.60 -6.44
N GLY A 49 2.55 -2.04 -6.80
CA GLY A 49 1.45 -2.27 -5.88
C GLY A 49 1.80 -3.29 -4.79
N VAL A 50 2.34 -4.45 -5.18
CA VAL A 50 2.77 -5.50 -4.24
C VAL A 50 3.87 -4.98 -3.33
N PHE A 51 4.90 -4.31 -3.87
CA PHE A 51 5.98 -3.78 -3.06
C PHE A 51 5.50 -2.76 -2.03
N ALA A 52 4.64 -1.82 -2.44
CA ALA A 52 4.08 -0.81 -1.53
C ALA A 52 3.18 -1.44 -0.45
N ALA A 53 2.37 -2.43 -0.81
CA ALA A 53 1.55 -3.18 0.13
C ALA A 53 2.41 -3.92 1.17
N LEU A 54 3.46 -4.62 0.74
CA LEU A 54 4.39 -5.30 1.64
C LEU A 54 5.11 -4.32 2.57
N PHE A 55 5.52 -3.17 2.05
CA PHE A 55 6.14 -2.11 2.85
C PHE A 55 5.17 -1.53 3.90
N TYR A 56 3.90 -1.34 3.54
CA TYR A 56 2.86 -0.95 4.50
C TYR A 56 2.69 -2.00 5.60
N LEU A 57 2.62 -3.29 5.24
CA LEU A 57 2.48 -4.37 6.21
C LEU A 57 3.68 -4.42 7.16
N THR A 58 4.91 -4.34 6.66
CA THR A 58 6.10 -4.43 7.51
C THR A 58 6.23 -3.25 8.46
N LEU A 59 5.96 -2.02 8.02
CA LEU A 59 6.05 -0.87 8.91
C LEU A 59 4.83 -0.75 9.82
N VAL A 60 3.63 -0.73 9.28
CA VAL A 60 2.44 -0.35 10.06
C VAL A 60 1.98 -1.49 10.96
N LEU A 61 1.92 -2.73 10.46
CA LEU A 61 1.56 -3.85 11.33
C LEU A 61 2.69 -4.18 12.28
N GLY A 62 3.95 -4.17 11.82
CA GLY A 62 5.12 -4.43 12.68
C GLY A 62 5.15 -3.53 13.90
N PHE A 63 5.04 -2.21 13.71
CA PHE A 63 4.99 -1.27 14.83
C PHE A 63 3.69 -1.35 15.64
N GLN A 64 2.53 -1.66 15.04
CA GLN A 64 1.30 -1.87 15.80
C GLN A 64 1.43 -3.06 16.76
N THR A 65 1.99 -4.19 16.31
CA THR A 65 2.23 -5.35 17.17
C THR A 65 3.17 -5.03 18.33
N ASP A 66 4.27 -4.33 18.07
CA ASP A 66 5.22 -3.94 19.12
C ASP A 66 4.58 -3.04 20.19
N ILE A 67 3.75 -2.07 19.76
CA ILE A 67 3.01 -1.18 20.67
C ILE A 67 1.97 -1.95 21.49
N GLN A 68 1.26 -2.90 20.86
CA GLN A 68 0.29 -3.74 21.58
C GLN A 68 0.97 -4.63 22.62
N ASP A 69 2.12 -5.22 22.31
CA ASP A 69 2.90 -6.03 23.27
C ASP A 69 3.45 -5.18 24.42
N LEU A 70 3.92 -3.95 24.17
CA LEU A 70 4.34 -3.04 25.25
C LEU A 70 3.20 -2.59 26.18
N SER A 71 1.96 -2.65 25.71
CA SER A 71 0.78 -2.22 26.47
C SER A 71 0.17 -3.31 27.37
N ARG A 72 0.71 -4.53 27.29
CA ARG A 72 0.23 -5.73 28.00
C ARG A 72 1.08 -6.03 29.23
#